data_AF-A0A951GTE3-F1
#
_entry.id   AF-A0A951GTE3-F1
#
_cell.length_a   1.000
_cell.length_b   1.000
_cell.length_c   1.000
_cell.angle_alpha   90.00
_cell.angle_beta   90.00
_cell.angle_gamma   90.00
#
_symmetry.space_group_name_H-M   'P 1'
#
loop_
_entity.id
_entity.type
_entity.pdbx_description
1 polymer ?
#
loop_
_entity_poly.entity_id
_entity_poly.type
_entity_poly.pdbx_seq_one_letter_code
_entity_poly.pdbx_strand_id
1 'polypeptide(L)'
;MIRCVRIWTGADGESHFEDGLIDMADGARGDLLSGKTGVTSIAFQETRSGGTFAWHDAPALQFVITLSGTLDFQTRKGEHFIINPGDILLAEDTTGGGHSWR
;
A
#
# COMPACT_ATOMS: atom_id res chain seq x y z
N MET A 1 10.33 12.03 -5.53
CA MET A 1 10.41 10.98 -4.48
C MET A 1 9.16 10.14 -4.57
N ILE A 2 9.24 8.83 -4.30
CA ILE A 2 8.12 7.90 -4.46
C ILE A 2 7.32 7.87 -3.16
N ARG A 3 6.04 8.24 -3.21
CA ARG A 3 5.14 8.19 -2.05
C ARG A 3 4.87 6.74 -1.66
N CYS A 4 4.94 6.45 -0.38
CA CYS A 4 4.60 5.17 0.20
C CYS A 4 3.56 5.40 1.30
N VAL A 5 2.38 4.82 1.15
CA VAL A 5 1.42 4.71 2.25
C VAL A 5 1.65 3.38 2.93
N ARG A 6 1.81 3.37 4.25
CA ARG A 6 1.95 2.14 5.02
C ARG A 6 0.66 1.91 5.78
N ILE A 7 0.16 0.68 5.77
CA ILE A 7 -0.98 0.23 6.58
C ILE A 7 -0.56 -0.96 7.44
N TRP A 8 -0.90 -0.97 8.73
CA TRP A 8 -0.49 -2.01 9.68
C TRP A 8 -1.57 -2.28 10.74
N THR A 9 -1.53 -3.48 11.34
CA THR A 9 -2.37 -3.81 12.51
C THR A 9 -1.79 -3.19 13.77
N GLY A 10 -2.53 -2.28 14.40
CA GLY A 10 -2.14 -1.63 15.65
C GLY A 10 -2.30 -2.53 16.89
N ALA A 11 -1.82 -2.06 18.03
CA ALA A 11 -1.96 -2.76 19.31
C ALA A 11 -3.42 -2.90 19.79
N ASP A 12 -4.33 -2.14 19.21
CA ASP A 12 -5.78 -2.21 19.41
C ASP A 12 -6.48 -3.23 18.50
N GLY A 13 -5.74 -3.92 17.63
CA GLY A 13 -6.28 -4.91 16.70
C GLY A 13 -6.95 -4.30 15.46
N GLU A 14 -6.86 -2.99 15.26
CA GLU A 14 -7.41 -2.31 14.08
C GLU A 14 -6.31 -1.93 13.09
N SER A 15 -6.67 -1.72 11.82
CA SER A 15 -5.73 -1.19 10.82
C SER A 15 -5.55 0.32 10.98
N HIS A 16 -4.29 0.78 10.94
CA HIS A 16 -3.90 2.19 10.94
C HIS A 16 -3.04 2.46 9.72
N PHE A 17 -2.96 3.71 9.27
CA PHE A 17 -2.10 4.06 8.15
C PHE A 17 -1.27 5.33 8.42
N GLU A 18 -0.18 5.46 7.67
CA GLU A 18 0.66 6.65 7.66
C GLU A 18 1.20 6.95 6.26
N ASP A 19 1.40 8.23 5.98
CA ASP A 19 2.05 8.72 4.77
C ASP A 19 3.56 8.81 4.95
N GLY A 20 4.30 8.30 3.98
CA GLY A 20 5.75 8.36 3.93
C GLY A 20 6.30 8.40 2.51
N LEU A 21 7.61 8.25 2.43
CA LEU A 21 8.36 8.17 1.18
C LEU A 21 9.21 6.90 1.20
N ILE A 22 9.41 6.29 0.04
CA ILE A 22 10.46 5.27 -0.08
C ILE A 22 11.81 5.94 0.09
N ASP A 23 12.64 5.36 0.95
CA ASP A 23 14.02 5.78 1.12
C ASP A 23 14.82 5.52 -0.17
N MET A 24 15.39 6.59 -0.70
CA MET A 24 16.22 6.57 -1.90
C MET A 24 17.60 7.12 -1.57
N ALA A 25 18.64 6.56 -2.20
CA ALA A 25 20.01 7.02 -2.12
C ALA A 25 20.55 7.38 -3.52
N ASP A 26 21.61 8.18 -3.55
CA ASP A 26 22.30 8.53 -4.79
C ASP A 26 22.88 7.28 -5.47
N GLY A 27 22.52 7.09 -6.73
CA GLY A 27 23.04 6.07 -7.62
C GLY A 27 24.29 6.55 -8.36
N ALA A 28 25.12 5.59 -8.79
CA ALA A 28 26.37 5.87 -9.51
C ALA A 28 26.18 6.57 -10.87
N ARG A 29 24.94 6.67 -11.38
CA ARG A 29 24.62 7.29 -12.67
C ARG A 29 24.01 8.68 -12.52
N GLY A 30 23.95 9.23 -11.30
CA GLY A 30 23.22 10.45 -11.00
C GLY A 30 21.70 10.25 -10.91
N ASP A 31 21.25 8.99 -10.79
CA ASP A 31 19.89 8.59 -10.49
C ASP A 31 19.68 8.41 -8.97
N LEU A 32 18.43 8.19 -8.55
CA LEU A 32 18.08 7.82 -7.18
C LEU A 32 17.61 6.36 -7.16
N LEU A 33 18.12 5.57 -6.22
CA LEU A 33 17.84 4.13 -6.10
C LEU A 33 17.43 3.79 -4.67
N SER A 34 16.39 2.98 -4.51
CA SER A 34 16.09 2.34 -3.23
C SER A 34 17.06 1.18 -2.97
N GLY A 35 17.06 0.67 -1.73
CA GLY A 35 17.56 -0.68 -1.46
C GLY A 35 16.85 -1.74 -2.33
N LYS A 36 17.51 -2.89 -2.54
CA LYS A 36 16.90 -4.03 -3.23
C LYS A 36 16.08 -4.86 -2.23
N THR A 37 14.80 -5.03 -2.52
CA THR A 37 13.94 -5.96 -1.78
C THR A 37 13.87 -7.29 -2.53
N GLY A 38 14.21 -8.40 -1.86
CA GLY A 38 13.96 -9.73 -2.40
C GLY A 38 12.46 -10.02 -2.46
N VAL A 39 11.99 -10.58 -3.58
CA VAL A 39 10.57 -10.93 -3.77
C VAL A 39 10.41 -12.44 -3.88
N THR A 40 9.40 -12.99 -3.21
CA THR A 40 9.03 -14.41 -3.31
C THR A 40 8.10 -14.67 -4.49
N SER A 41 7.22 -13.71 -4.80
CA SER A 41 6.26 -13.76 -5.90
C SER A 41 5.89 -12.37 -6.39
N ILE A 42 5.42 -12.28 -7.63
CA ILE A 42 4.83 -11.06 -8.23
C ILE A 42 3.51 -11.47 -8.89
N ALA A 43 2.50 -10.61 -8.77
CA ALA A 43 1.24 -10.75 -9.48
C ALA A 43 0.85 -9.41 -10.12
N PHE A 44 0.07 -9.48 -11.20
CA PHE A 44 -0.51 -8.32 -11.87
C PHE A 44 -2.03 -8.43 -11.74
N GLN A 45 -2.67 -7.35 -11.30
CA GLN A 45 -4.10 -7.32 -11.03
C GLN A 45 -4.72 -6.09 -11.69
N GLU A 46 -5.94 -6.27 -12.17
CA GLU A 46 -6.74 -5.20 -12.76
C GLU A 46 -8.15 -5.26 -12.19
N THR A 47 -8.61 -4.13 -11.68
CA THR A 47 -9.97 -3.95 -11.16
C THR A 47 -10.72 -3.02 -12.09
N ARG A 48 -11.95 -3.39 -12.48
CA ARG A 48 -12.80 -2.53 -13.30
C ARG A 48 -13.23 -1.29 -12.50
N SER A 49 -13.46 -0.18 -13.20
CA SER A 49 -13.99 1.04 -12.57
C SER A 49 -15.29 0.78 -11.80
N GLY A 50 -15.37 1.33 -10.59
CA GLY A 50 -16.46 1.06 -9.63
C GLY A 50 -16.34 -0.26 -8.88
N GLY A 51 -15.26 -1.03 -9.09
CA GLY A 51 -14.95 -2.21 -8.30
C GLY A 51 -14.63 -1.84 -6.85
N THR A 52 -15.04 -2.68 -5.92
CA THR A 52 -14.81 -2.49 -4.49
C THR A 52 -14.36 -3.79 -3.86
N PHE A 53 -13.70 -3.69 -2.71
CA PHE A 53 -13.44 -4.84 -1.86
C PHE A 53 -13.88 -4.52 -0.43
N ALA A 54 -14.86 -5.27 0.04
CA ALA A 54 -15.34 -5.19 1.42
C ALA A 54 -14.22 -5.48 2.42
N TRP A 55 -14.47 -5.17 3.69
CA TRP A 55 -13.51 -5.33 4.79
C TRP A 55 -12.74 -6.65 4.77
N HIS A 56 -11.40 -6.56 4.70
CA HIS A 56 -10.48 -7.69 4.67
C HIS A 56 -9.11 -7.29 5.24
N ASP A 57 -8.34 -8.30 5.65
CA ASP A 57 -6.93 -8.15 5.99
C ASP A 57 -6.07 -8.30 4.72
N ALA A 58 -4.89 -7.69 4.71
CA ALA A 58 -3.93 -7.93 3.65
C ALA A 58 -3.54 -9.43 3.63
N PRO A 59 -3.53 -10.10 2.46
CA PRO A 59 -3.28 -11.54 2.42
C PRO A 59 -1.82 -11.92 2.76
N ALA A 60 -0.91 -10.95 2.72
CA ALA A 60 0.49 -11.07 3.09
C ALA A 60 1.11 -9.68 3.27
N LEU A 61 2.27 -9.64 3.94
CA LEU A 61 3.16 -8.49 3.92
C LEU A 61 3.62 -8.25 2.48
N GLN A 62 3.19 -7.15 1.87
CA GLN A 62 3.46 -6.91 0.46
C GLN A 62 3.48 -5.43 0.08
N PHE A 63 4.16 -5.16 -1.03
CA PHE A 63 4.04 -3.90 -1.74
C PHE A 63 2.96 -4.02 -2.82
N VAL A 64 2.05 -3.05 -2.89
CA VAL A 64 1.15 -2.84 -4.01
C VAL A 64 1.56 -1.57 -4.73
N ILE A 65 1.94 -1.70 -6.00
CA ILE A 65 2.41 -0.58 -6.83
C ILE A 65 1.28 -0.22 -7.79
N THR A 66 0.69 0.96 -7.61
CA THR A 66 -0.45 1.38 -8.42
C THR A 66 0.02 1.98 -9.74
N LEU A 67 -0.27 1.30 -10.84
CA LEU A 67 0.18 1.73 -12.18
C LEU A 67 -0.82 2.66 -12.87
N SER A 68 -2.11 2.52 -12.58
CA SER A 68 -3.19 3.30 -13.17
C SER A 68 -4.45 3.27 -12.31
N GLY A 69 -5.33 4.25 -12.48
CA GLY A 69 -6.54 4.39 -11.67
C GLY A 69 -6.26 4.90 -10.26
N THR A 70 -7.29 4.96 -9.43
CA THR A 70 -7.23 5.49 -8.07
C THR A 70 -8.09 4.62 -7.17
N LEU A 71 -7.63 4.39 -5.93
CA LEU A 71 -8.40 3.68 -4.91
C LEU A 71 -8.57 4.57 -3.67
N ASP A 72 -9.77 4.56 -3.11
CA ASP A 72 -10.11 5.19 -1.82
C ASP A 72 -10.15 4.08 -0.75
N PHE A 73 -9.11 4.02 0.08
CA PHE A 73 -9.00 3.09 1.19
C PHE A 73 -9.65 3.66 2.44
N GLN A 74 -10.26 2.78 3.23
CA GLN A 74 -10.86 3.11 4.51
C GLN A 74 -10.43 2.12 5.60
N THR A 75 -10.06 2.62 6.78
CA THR A 75 -9.85 1.82 8.00
C THR A 75 -11.14 1.71 8.81
N ARG A 76 -11.23 0.72 9.71
CA ARG A 76 -12.40 0.56 10.63
C ARG A 76 -12.63 1.77 11.53
N LYS A 77 -11.63 2.60 11.74
CA LYS A 77 -11.71 3.86 12.49
C LYS A 77 -12.28 5.02 11.68
N GLY A 78 -12.64 4.78 10.42
CA GLY A 78 -13.20 5.80 9.53
C GLY A 78 -12.16 6.73 8.93
N GLU A 79 -10.88 6.40 9.05
CA GLU A 79 -9.81 7.16 8.40
C GLU A 79 -9.71 6.74 6.93
N HIS A 80 -9.42 7.70 6.05
CA HIS A 80 -9.36 7.48 4.61
C HIS A 80 -8.04 7.95 4.03
N PHE A 81 -7.56 7.22 3.02
CA PHE A 81 -6.44 7.65 2.19
C PHE A 81 -6.62 7.22 0.74
N ILE A 82 -6.12 8.06 -0.15
CA ILE A 82 -6.18 7.83 -1.59
C ILE A 82 -4.84 7.30 -2.07
N ILE A 83 -4.88 6.22 -2.87
CA ILE A 83 -3.75 5.68 -3.63
C ILE A 83 -3.91 6.07 -5.10
N ASN A 84 -2.91 6.76 -5.64
CA ASN A 84 -2.88 7.24 -7.03
C ASN A 84 -1.85 6.47 -7.87
N PRO A 85 -1.85 6.64 -9.20
CA PRO A 85 -0.79 6.08 -10.03
C PRO A 85 0.59 6.61 -9.61
N GLY A 86 1.54 5.70 -9.41
CA GLY A 86 2.88 6.00 -8.91
C GLY A 86 3.05 5.92 -7.39
N ASP A 87 1.94 5.82 -6.64
CA ASP A 87 2.00 5.55 -5.19
C ASP A 87 2.27 4.06 -4.93
N ILE A 88 2.96 3.79 -3.82
CA ILE A 88 3.16 2.46 -3.26
C ILE A 88 2.33 2.32 -2.00
N LEU A 89 1.63 1.21 -1.84
CA LEU A 89 1.07 0.77 -0.57
C LEU A 89 1.95 -0.33 0.02
N LEU A 90 2.51 -0.11 1.21
CA LEU A 90 3.10 -1.15 2.04
C LEU A 90 2.01 -1.72 2.95
N ALA A 91 1.48 -2.88 2.59
CA ALA A 91 0.41 -3.54 3.32
C ALA A 91 0.98 -4.55 4.31
N GLU A 92 0.89 -4.24 5.60
CA GLU A 92 1.33 -5.08 6.71
C GLU A 92 0.17 -5.52 7.62
N ASP A 93 -1.05 -5.01 7.40
CA ASP A 93 -2.24 -5.32 8.18
C ASP A 93 -2.84 -6.68 7.82
N THR A 94 -2.04 -7.72 8.08
CA THR A 94 -2.34 -9.12 7.77
C THR A 94 -3.26 -9.79 8.79
N THR A 95 -3.71 -9.05 9.80
CA THR A 95 -4.63 -9.48 10.86
C THR A 95 -5.47 -8.31 11.34
N GLY A 96 -6.54 -8.59 12.09
CA GLY A 96 -7.28 -7.57 12.84
C GLY A 96 -8.58 -7.15 12.17
N GLY A 97 -8.91 -5.86 12.26
CA GLY A 97 -10.14 -5.29 11.69
C GLY A 97 -10.09 -5.03 10.18
N GLY A 98 -8.88 -5.01 9.62
CA GLY A 98 -8.59 -4.85 8.20
C GLY A 98 -8.96 -3.49 7.61
N HIS A 99 -9.00 -3.44 6.29
CA HIS A 99 -9.38 -2.28 5.50
C HIS A 99 -10.40 -2.63 4.43
N SER A 100 -11.02 -1.62 3.84
CA SER A 100 -11.80 -1.75 2.62
C SER A 100 -11.36 -0.71 1.60
N TRP A 101 -11.68 -0.93 0.33
CA TRP A 101 -11.41 0.07 -0.71
C TRP A 101 -12.48 0.06 -1.79
N ARG A 102 -12.55 1.17 -2.52
CA ARG A 102 -13.41 1.39 -3.67
C ARG A 102 -12.71 2.22 -4.76
#